data_AF-A0A8I2B8K1-F1
#
_entry.id   AF-A0A8I2B8K1-F1
#
_cell.length_a   1.000
_cell.length_b   1.000
_cell.length_c   1.000
_cell.angle_alpha   90.00
_cell.angle_beta   90.00
_cell.angle_gamma   90.00
#
_symmetry.space_group_name_H-M   'P 1'
#
loop_
_entity.id
_entity.type
_entity.pdbx_description
1 polymer ?
#
loop_
_entity_poly.entity_id
_entity_poly.type
_entity_poly.pdbx_seq_one_letter_code
_entity_poly.pdbx_strand_id
1 'polypeptide(L)'
;MNKIPKNHSELYFDKISEVYRRDYKFQIFQVGKRGVVGLVWHKRRVELVRMTLNANEDEVSFSIDAKFDPEKIRSEYDRMCLLAKNLHETDYKSLIN
;
A
#
# COMPACT_ATOMS: atom_id res chain seq x y z
N MET A 1 -11.36 -10.66 -6.74
CA MET A 1 -10.70 -9.59 -5.97
C MET A 1 -11.28 -9.60 -4.57
N ASN A 2 -10.45 -9.85 -3.55
CA ASN A 2 -10.88 -9.81 -2.15
C ASN A 2 -11.26 -8.36 -1.80
N LYS A 3 -12.48 -8.15 -1.31
CA LYS A 3 -12.91 -6.85 -0.79
C LYS A 3 -12.37 -6.68 0.62
N ILE A 4 -11.79 -5.52 0.93
CA ILE A 4 -11.37 -5.19 2.29
C ILE A 4 -12.64 -5.08 3.15
N PRO A 5 -12.71 -5.73 4.32
CA PRO A 5 -13.74 -5.44 5.30
C PRO A 5 -13.79 -3.94 5.62
N LYS A 6 -14.99 -3.39 5.81
CA LYS A 6 -15.16 -1.94 5.96
C LYS A 6 -14.35 -1.38 7.13
N ASN A 7 -14.36 -2.08 8.27
CA ASN A 7 -13.59 -1.71 9.47
C ASN A 7 -12.07 -1.71 9.21
N HIS A 8 -11.56 -2.65 8.42
CA HIS A 8 -10.12 -2.71 8.11
C HIS A 8 -9.71 -1.58 7.16
N SER A 9 -10.62 -1.16 6.28
CA SER A 9 -10.38 -0.05 5.37
C SER A 9 -10.11 1.24 6.16
N GLU A 10 -10.94 1.52 7.17
CA GLU A 10 -10.79 2.69 8.05
C GLU A 10 -9.43 2.67 8.76
N LEU A 11 -9.03 1.53 9.35
CA LEU A 11 -7.71 1.39 9.98
C LEU A 11 -6.55 1.71 9.03
N TYR A 12 -6.62 1.28 7.76
CA TYR A 12 -5.59 1.60 6.78
C TYR A 12 -5.56 3.09 6.41
N PHE A 13 -6.72 3.73 6.23
CA PHE A 13 -6.79 5.15 5.92
C PHE A 13 -6.37 6.04 7.10
N ASP A 14 -6.72 5.64 8.32
CA ASP A 14 -6.27 6.30 9.55
C ASP A 14 -4.75 6.23 9.67
N LYS A 15 -4.17 5.04 9.43
CA LYS A 15 -2.71 4.88 9.48
C LYS A 15 -1.98 5.72 8.43
N ILE A 16 -2.49 5.78 7.20
CA ILE A 16 -1.91 6.64 6.16
C ILE A 16 -2.01 8.12 6.56
N SER A 17 -3.15 8.53 7.12
CA SER A 17 -3.35 9.90 7.59
C SER A 17 -2.43 10.27 8.75
N GLU A 18 -2.14 9.34 9.64
CA GLU A 18 -1.14 9.50 10.72
C GLU A 18 0.26 9.74 10.14
N VAL A 19 0.69 8.90 9.19
CA VAL A 19 2.05 8.94 8.62
C VAL A 19 2.27 10.18 7.74
N TYR A 20 1.33 10.47 6.83
CA TYR A 20 1.49 11.50 5.81
C TYR A 20 0.81 12.83 6.17
N ARG A 21 0.07 12.89 7.28
CA ARG A 21 -0.70 14.06 7.72
C ARG A 21 -1.70 14.51 6.65
N ARG A 22 -1.81 15.82 6.41
CA ARG A 22 -2.66 16.42 5.38
C ARG A 22 -1.83 16.63 4.11
N ASP A 23 -2.49 16.51 2.95
CA ASP A 23 -1.93 16.68 1.59
C ASP A 23 -1.26 15.43 0.98
N TYR A 24 -1.99 14.32 0.96
CA TYR A 24 -1.61 13.10 0.23
C TYR A 24 -2.78 12.59 -0.64
N LYS A 25 -2.45 11.83 -1.68
CA LYS A 25 -3.41 10.97 -2.40
C LYS A 25 -2.96 9.53 -2.25
N PHE A 26 -3.83 8.69 -1.70
CA PHE A 26 -3.57 7.27 -1.51
C PHE A 26 -4.48 6.44 -2.42
N GLN A 27 -3.90 5.46 -3.09
CA GLN A 27 -4.63 4.50 -3.90
C GLN A 27 -4.19 3.09 -3.56
N ILE A 28 -5.15 2.23 -3.21
CA ILE A 28 -4.90 0.82 -2.97
C ILE A 28 -4.72 0.13 -4.32
N PHE A 29 -3.63 -0.61 -4.44
CA PHE A 29 -3.29 -1.37 -5.64
C PHE A 29 -3.68 -2.84 -5.50
N GLN A 30 -3.39 -3.44 -4.33
CA GLN A 30 -3.66 -4.85 -4.07
C GLN A 30 -4.11 -5.06 -2.62
N VAL A 31 -5.00 -6.04 -2.45
CA VAL A 31 -5.57 -6.44 -1.17
C VAL A 31 -5.31 -7.91 -0.93
N GLY A 32 -4.65 -8.24 0.18
CA GLY A 32 -4.58 -9.60 0.73
C GLY A 32 -5.48 -9.76 1.95
N LYS A 33 -5.38 -10.92 2.61
CA LYS A 33 -6.22 -11.27 3.77
C LYS A 33 -6.06 -10.27 4.93
N ARG A 34 -4.81 -9.95 5.27
CA ARG A 34 -4.44 -9.08 6.40
C ARG A 34 -3.51 -7.93 6.00
N GLY A 35 -3.45 -7.57 4.72
CA GLY A 35 -2.59 -6.46 4.32
C GLY A 35 -2.98 -5.85 3.00
N VAL A 36 -2.59 -4.61 2.80
CA VAL A 36 -2.78 -3.87 1.55
C VAL A 36 -1.46 -3.32 1.06
N VAL A 37 -1.32 -3.30 -0.27
CA VAL A 37 -0.27 -2.56 -0.95
C VAL A 37 -0.93 -1.40 -1.69
N GLY A 38 -0.37 -0.21 -1.57
CA GLY A 38 -0.88 0.95 -2.26
C GLY A 38 0.21 1.96 -2.59
N LEU A 39 -0.20 2.99 -3.31
CA LEU A 39 0.64 4.09 -3.73
C LEU A 39 0.20 5.36 -3.03
N VAL A 40 1.15 6.04 -2.40
CA VAL A 40 0.94 7.35 -1.78
C VAL A 40 1.66 8.41 -2.59
N TRP A 41 0.90 9.35 -3.16
CA TRP A 41 1.43 10.59 -3.70
C TRP A 41 1.45 11.61 -2.57
N HIS A 42 2.63 12.12 -2.23
CA HIS A 42 2.78 13.15 -1.22
C HIS A 42 3.92 14.09 -1.61
N LYS A 43 3.61 15.38 -1.71
CA LYS A 43 4.52 16.43 -2.19
C LYS A 43 5.09 16.11 -3.59
N ARG A 44 6.40 15.87 -3.68
CA ARG A 44 7.14 15.61 -4.94
C ARG A 44 7.65 14.18 -5.05
N ARG A 45 6.98 13.22 -4.43
CA ARG A 45 7.34 11.80 -4.52
C ARG A 45 6.12 10.92 -4.49
N VAL A 46 6.27 9.73 -5.04
CA VAL A 46 5.31 8.65 -4.90
C VAL A 46 5.97 7.50 -4.21
N GLU A 47 5.29 6.92 -3.24
CA GLU A 47 5.82 5.85 -2.41
C GLU A 47 4.94 4.63 -2.56
N LEU A 48 5.56 3.48 -2.80
CA LEU A 48 4.90 2.18 -2.69
C LEU A 48 4.92 1.79 -1.23
N VAL A 49 3.75 1.67 -0.64
CA VAL A 49 3.59 1.40 0.78
C VAL A 49 2.89 0.07 0.97
N ARG A 50 3.29 -0.63 2.03
CA ARG A 50 2.68 -1.86 2.49
C ARG A 50 2.14 -1.63 3.89
N MET A 51 0.91 -2.06 4.10
CA MET A 51 0.27 -2.03 5.41
C MET A 51 -0.22 -3.43 5.76
N THR A 52 -0.04 -3.83 7.02
CA THR A 52 -0.39 -5.17 7.48
C THR A 52 -1.05 -5.11 8.85
N LEU A 53 -2.20 -5.74 8.97
CA LEU A 53 -2.90 -5.92 10.23
C LEU A 53 -2.15 -6.93 11.09
N ASN A 54 -2.05 -6.63 12.38
CA ASN A 54 -1.59 -7.59 13.38
C ASN A 54 -2.57 -8.77 13.53
N ALA A 55 -2.25 -9.75 14.37
CA ALA A 55 -3.04 -10.99 14.49
C ALA A 55 -4.46 -10.77 15.00
N ASN A 56 -4.68 -9.69 15.74
CA ASN A 56 -5.96 -9.32 16.34
C ASN A 56 -6.78 -8.37 15.46
N GLU A 57 -6.23 -7.96 14.30
CA GLU A 57 -6.84 -7.05 13.33
C GLU A 57 -7.24 -5.67 13.90
N ASP A 58 -6.57 -5.23 14.97
CA ASP A 58 -6.81 -3.95 15.65
C ASP A 58 -5.71 -2.90 15.43
N GLU A 59 -4.53 -3.31 14.96
CA GLU A 59 -3.40 -2.42 14.68
C GLU A 59 -2.81 -2.64 13.28
N VAL A 60 -2.38 -1.55 12.64
CA VAL A 60 -1.76 -1.56 11.31
C VAL A 60 -0.27 -1.22 11.40
N SER A 61 0.56 -2.17 11.00
CA SER A 61 1.97 -1.95 10.68
C SER A 61 2.11 -1.28 9.32
N PHE A 62 3.06 -0.36 9.18
CA PHE A 62 3.30 0.41 7.96
C PHE A 62 4.77 0.31 7.52
N SER A 63 5.00 0.06 6.23
CA SER A 63 6.33 0.10 5.61
C SER A 63 6.30 0.79 4.24
N ILE A 64 7.44 1.36 3.85
CA ILE A 64 7.66 1.91 2.51
C ILE A 64 8.59 0.94 1.78
N ASP A 65 8.07 0.30 0.74
CA ASP A 65 8.80 -0.69 -0.04
C ASP A 65 9.65 -0.02 -1.14
N ALA A 66 9.18 1.11 -1.69
CA ALA A 66 9.92 1.88 -2.71
C ALA A 66 9.51 3.35 -2.77
N LYS A 67 10.37 4.21 -3.34
CA LYS A 67 10.14 5.64 -3.57
C LYS A 67 10.46 6.01 -5.01
N PHE A 68 9.62 6.84 -5.62
CA PHE A 68 9.66 7.20 -7.02
C PHE A 68 9.57 8.72 -7.21
N ASP A 69 10.21 9.20 -8.27
CA ASP A 69 10.13 10.58 -8.75
C ASP A 69 8.89 10.76 -9.65
N PRO A 70 7.95 11.67 -9.33
CA PRO A 70 6.71 11.85 -10.07
C PRO A 70 6.90 12.17 -11.55
N GLU A 71 7.98 12.86 -11.91
CA GLU A 71 8.26 13.21 -13.31
C GLU A 71 8.62 11.96 -14.14
N LYS A 72 9.14 10.91 -13.47
CA LYS A 72 9.49 9.63 -14.10
C LYS A 72 8.36 8.60 -14.03
N ILE A 73 7.30 8.86 -13.26
CA ILE A 73 6.22 7.89 -13.04
C ILE A 73 5.44 7.56 -14.29
N ARG A 74 5.26 8.47 -15.25
CA ARG A 74 4.56 8.11 -16.50
C ARG A 74 5.30 7.00 -17.27
N SER A 75 6.64 7.01 -17.25
CA SER A 75 7.46 5.95 -17.84
C SER A 75 7.67 4.75 -16.91
N GLU A 76 7.55 4.94 -15.59
CA GLU A 76 7.80 3.90 -14.59
C GLU A 76 6.52 3.24 -14.04
N TYR A 77 5.33 3.71 -14.41
CA TYR A 77 4.05 3.16 -13.92
C TYR A 77 3.92 1.67 -14.21
N ASP A 78 4.34 1.23 -15.39
CA ASP A 78 4.35 -0.20 -15.75
C ASP A 78 5.36 -0.98 -14.90
N ARG A 79 6.53 -0.39 -14.60
CA ARG A 79 7.51 -0.98 -13.69
C ARG A 79 7.00 -1.03 -12.26
N MET A 80 6.25 -0.02 -11.82
CA MET A 80 5.60 0.01 -10.50
C MET A 80 4.51 -1.05 -10.40
N CYS A 81 3.68 -1.20 -11.44
CA CYS A 81 2.70 -2.28 -11.53
C CYS A 81 3.38 -3.65 -11.51
N LEU A 82 4.49 -3.81 -12.25
CA LEU A 82 5.29 -5.04 -12.25
C LEU A 82 5.90 -5.32 -10.88
N LEU A 83 6.46 -4.30 -10.21
CA LEU A 83 7.07 -4.45 -8.89
C LEU A 83 6.01 -4.82 -7.85
N ALA A 84 4.86 -4.17 -7.87
CA ALA A 84 3.74 -4.49 -7.00
C ALA A 84 3.19 -5.90 -7.27
N LYS A 85 3.13 -6.32 -8.54
CA LYS A 85 2.77 -7.69 -8.94
C LYS A 85 3.81 -8.72 -8.47
N ASN A 86 5.10 -8.42 -8.63
CA ASN A 86 6.17 -9.31 -8.18
C ASN A 86 6.17 -9.43 -6.64
N LEU A 87 6.03 -8.32 -5.91
CA LEU A 87 5.86 -8.34 -4.45
C LEU A 87 4.62 -9.15 -4.04
N HIS A 88 3.53 -9.05 -4.82
CA HIS A 88 2.36 -9.91 -4.60
C HIS A 88 2.68 -11.40 -4.74
N GLU A 89 3.43 -11.77 -5.78
CA GLU A 89 3.72 -13.16 -6.11
C GLU A 89 4.80 -13.81 -5.23
N THR A 90 5.80 -13.04 -4.76
CA THR A 90 6.92 -13.55 -3.95
C THR A 90 6.76 -13.38 -2.44
N ASP A 91 6.23 -12.24 -1.97
CA ASP A 91 6.11 -11.91 -0.54
C ASP A 91 4.70 -12.15 0.02
N TYR A 92 3.68 -12.05 -0.83
CA TYR A 92 2.28 -11.98 -0.38
C TYR A 92 1.55 -13.31 -0.45
N LYS A 93 2.00 -14.26 -1.28
CA LYS A 93 1.47 -15.63 -1.28
C LYS A 93 1.55 -16.29 0.12
N SER A 94 2.57 -15.96 0.91
CA SER A 94 2.74 -16.46 2.29
C SER A 94 1.86 -15.75 3.33
N LEU A 95 1.36 -14.54 3.04
CA LEU A 95 0.42 -13.80 3.89
C LEU A 95 -1.05 -13.98 3.46
N ILE A 96 -1.27 -14.49 2.24
CA ILE A 96 -2.58 -14.78 1.65
C ILE A 96 -3.04 -16.21 1.94
N ASN A 97 -2.11 -17.18 1.97
CA ASN A 97 -2.41 -18.56 2.38
C ASN A 97 -2.44 -18.68 3.91
#